data_AF-A0A5E4VHF5-F1
#
_entry.id   AF-A0A5E4VHF5-F1
#
_cell.length_a   1.000
_cell.length_b   1.000
_cell.length_c   1.000
_cell.angle_alpha   90.00
_cell.angle_beta   90.00
_cell.angle_gamma   90.00
#
_symmetry.space_group_name_H-M   'P 1'
#
loop_
_entity.id
_entity.type
_entity.pdbx_description
1 polymer ?
#
loop_
_entity_poly.entity_id
_entity_poly.type
_entity_poly.pdbx_seq_one_letter_code
_entity_poly.pdbx_strand_id
1 'polypeptide(L)'
;MDCYVYYRVSSHNAGAARLAVARLFALTATRFGVSGRLQWRDNASARDTAAGTTTWMERYDGVGHAFVAALTPLAVESGLTALIDGERHAECFVDVVDAPPACA
;
A
#
# COMPACT_ATOMS: atom_id res chain seq x y z
N MET A 1 -5.53 -14.13 -0.14
CA MET A 1 -5.80 -12.95 0.71
C MET A 1 -5.50 -11.74 -0.14
N ASP A 2 -6.34 -10.71 -0.06
CA ASP A 2 -6.13 -9.45 -0.76
C ASP A 2 -5.78 -8.38 0.26
N CYS A 3 -4.74 -7.60 -0.02
CA CYS A 3 -4.28 -6.55 0.88
C CYS A 3 -4.45 -5.17 0.24
N TYR A 4 -4.98 -4.26 1.05
CA TYR A 4 -5.22 -2.85 0.73
C TYR A 4 -4.34 -2.02 1.65
N VAL A 5 -3.43 -1.26 1.06
CA VAL A 5 -2.46 -0.46 1.80
C VAL A 5 -2.67 1.00 1.46
N TYR A 6 -3.01 1.82 2.46
CA TYR A 6 -3.29 3.23 2.26
C TYR A 6 -2.39 4.13 3.09
N TYR A 7 -2.08 5.29 2.54
CA TYR A 7 -1.21 6.32 3.13
C TYR A 7 -1.46 7.66 2.47
N ARG A 8 -0.92 8.72 3.04
CA ARG A 8 -1.04 10.08 2.50
C ARG A 8 0.26 10.51 1.84
N VAL A 9 0.15 11.26 0.76
CA VAL A 9 1.28 11.83 0.04
C VAL A 9 1.01 13.31 -0.21
N SER A 10 1.97 14.16 0.16
CA SER A 10 1.91 15.58 -0.17
C SER A 10 2.01 15.79 -1.68
N SER A 11 1.33 16.82 -2.19
CA SER A 11 1.41 17.22 -3.61
C SER A 11 2.85 17.48 -4.07
N HIS A 12 3.72 17.98 -3.19
CA HIS A 12 5.13 18.18 -3.45
C HIS A 12 5.89 16.85 -3.71
N ASN A 13 5.58 15.81 -2.93
CA ASN A 13 6.25 14.51 -3.03
C ASN A 13 5.60 13.58 -4.06
N ALA A 14 4.41 13.90 -4.59
CA ALA A 14 3.62 13.00 -5.45
C ALA A 14 4.42 12.39 -6.61
N GLY A 15 5.25 13.18 -7.30
CA GLY A 15 6.10 12.69 -8.38
C GLY A 15 7.13 11.65 -7.92
N ALA A 16 7.86 11.97 -6.84
CA ALA A 16 8.86 11.08 -6.26
C ALA A 16 8.22 9.82 -5.65
N ALA A 17 7.09 9.97 -4.97
CA ALA A 17 6.32 8.88 -4.39
C ALA A 17 5.85 7.89 -5.46
N ARG A 18 5.37 8.38 -6.61
CA ARG A 18 4.97 7.52 -7.74
C ARG A 18 6.13 6.64 -8.24
N LEU A 19 7.34 7.21 -8.31
CA LEU A 19 8.54 6.47 -8.70
C LEU A 19 8.95 5.45 -7.62
N ALA A 20 8.85 5.82 -6.35
CA ALA A 20 9.11 4.90 -5.23
C ALA A 20 8.11 3.73 -5.23
N VAL A 21 6.81 3.97 -5.46
CA VAL A 21 5.81 2.90 -5.62
C VAL A 21 6.14 2.00 -6.81
N ALA A 22 6.56 2.56 -7.94
CA ALA A 22 6.96 1.73 -9.09
C ALA A 22 8.16 0.81 -8.75
N ARG A 23 9.13 1.29 -7.96
CA ARG A 23 10.22 0.45 -7.44
C ARG A 23 9.73 -0.60 -6.47
N LEU A 24 8.83 -0.24 -5.55
CA LEU A 24 8.19 -1.17 -4.63
C LEU A 24 7.50 -2.32 -5.39
N PHE A 25 6.71 -2.00 -6.42
CA PHE A 25 6.04 -3.00 -7.25
C PHE A 25 7.04 -3.89 -8.02
N ALA A 26 8.16 -3.32 -8.49
CA ALA A 26 9.21 -4.12 -9.12
C ALA A 26 9.87 -5.09 -8.12
N LEU A 27 10.11 -4.64 -6.88
CA LEU A 27 10.67 -5.48 -5.81
C LEU A 27 9.70 -6.60 -5.43
N THR A 28 8.41 -6.29 -5.26
CA THR A 28 7.39 -7.30 -4.94
C THR A 28 7.22 -8.32 -6.06
N ALA A 29 7.23 -7.86 -7.32
CA ALA A 29 7.13 -8.74 -8.48
C ALA A 29 8.34 -9.68 -8.56
N THR A 30 9.54 -9.17 -8.32
CA THR A 30 10.77 -9.95 -8.38
C THR A 30 10.86 -10.99 -7.26
N ARG A 31 10.46 -10.63 -6.03
CA ARG A 31 10.64 -11.50 -4.84
C ARG A 31 9.47 -12.45 -4.60
N PHE A 32 8.27 -12.07 -4.99
CA PHE A 32 7.03 -12.79 -4.66
C PHE A 32 6.17 -13.10 -5.89
N GLY A 33 6.51 -12.61 -7.08
CA GLY A 33 5.64 -12.71 -8.25
C GLY A 33 4.37 -11.87 -8.16
N VAL A 34 4.29 -10.94 -7.20
CA VAL A 34 3.10 -10.12 -6.93
C VAL A 34 3.30 -8.71 -7.46
N SER A 35 2.40 -8.25 -8.31
CA SER A 35 2.34 -6.85 -8.77
C SER A 35 1.16 -6.13 -8.13
N GLY A 36 1.41 -4.95 -7.55
CA GLY A 36 0.36 -4.11 -6.99
C GLY A 36 -0.34 -3.24 -8.03
N ARG A 37 -1.52 -2.72 -7.67
CA ARG A 37 -2.18 -1.61 -8.38
C ARG A 37 -2.17 -0.37 -7.48
N LEU A 38 -1.80 0.78 -8.05
CA LEU A 38 -1.84 2.05 -7.33
C LEU A 38 -3.10 2.83 -7.73
N GLN A 39 -3.83 3.31 -6.74
CA GLN A 39 -5.03 4.13 -6.88
C GLN A 39 -4.93 5.33 -5.94
N TRP A 40 -5.64 6.42 -6.24
CA TRP A 40 -5.87 7.50 -5.28
C TRP A 40 -7.34 7.51 -4.87
N ARG A 41 -7.63 8.04 -3.68
CA ARG A 41 -9.00 8.24 -3.22
C ARG A 41 -9.65 9.35 -4.06
N ASP A 42 -10.73 9.02 -4.75
CA ASP A 42 -11.49 9.93 -5.62
C ASP A 42 -12.04 11.14 -4.85
N ASN A 43 -12.64 10.89 -3.68
CA ASN A 43 -13.13 11.94 -2.78
C ASN A 43 -12.05 12.35 -1.76
N ALA A 44 -11.23 13.34 -2.10
CA ALA A 44 -10.31 13.94 -1.14
C ALA A 44 -11.10 14.53 0.05
N SER A 45 -10.72 14.16 1.27
CA SER A 45 -11.35 14.74 2.46
C SER A 45 -11.06 16.25 2.52
N ALA A 46 -11.93 17.04 3.16
CA ALA A 46 -11.65 18.46 3.38
C ALA A 46 -10.29 18.69 4.08
N ARG A 47 -9.87 17.74 4.92
CA ARG A 47 -8.56 17.73 5.59
C ARG A 47 -7.41 17.49 4.60
N ASP A 48 -7.58 16.57 3.66
CA ASP A 48 -6.57 16.27 2.63
C ASP A 48 -6.35 17.50 1.75
N THR A 49 -7.44 18.12 1.30
CA THR A 49 -7.42 19.33 0.47
C THR A 49 -6.76 20.49 1.21
N ALA A 50 -7.13 20.74 2.46
CA ALA A 50 -6.53 21.80 3.28
C ALA A 50 -5.03 21.57 3.56
N ALA A 51 -4.62 20.31 3.68
CA ALA A 51 -3.22 19.93 3.90
C ALA A 51 -2.41 19.81 2.60
N GLY A 52 -3.03 19.94 1.42
CA GLY A 52 -2.35 19.72 0.14
C GLY A 52 -1.85 18.29 -0.04
N THR A 53 -2.53 17.31 0.55
CA THR A 53 -2.19 15.88 0.53
C THR A 53 -3.24 15.08 -0.23
N THR A 54 -2.88 13.91 -0.71
CA THR A 54 -3.80 12.95 -1.34
C THR A 54 -3.63 11.58 -0.69
N THR A 55 -4.75 10.89 -0.45
CA THR A 55 -4.71 9.51 0.04
C THR A 55 -4.52 8.56 -1.12
N TRP A 56 -3.44 7.78 -1.08
CA TRP A 56 -3.09 6.75 -2.06
C TRP A 56 -3.43 5.38 -1.49
N MET A 57 -3.71 4.43 -2.37
CA MET A 57 -4.01 3.04 -2.05
C MET A 57 -3.26 2.12 -3.00
N GLU A 58 -2.43 1.25 -2.44
CA GLU A 58 -1.88 0.10 -3.13
C GLU A 58 -2.79 -1.12 -2.87
N ARG A 59 -3.17 -1.82 -3.93
CA ARG A 59 -3.93 -3.06 -3.84
C ARG A 59 -3.07 -4.22 -4.33
N TYR A 60 -3.05 -5.30 -3.56
CA TYR A 60 -2.34 -6.53 -3.86
C TYR A 60 -3.31 -7.70 -3.78
N ASP A 61 -3.49 -8.43 -4.88
CA ASP A 61 -4.44 -9.54 -4.97
C ASP A 61 -3.72 -10.89 -4.78
N GLY A 62 -4.36 -11.85 -4.09
CA GLY A 62 -3.89 -13.24 -4.04
C GLY A 62 -2.56 -13.45 -3.30
N VAL A 63 -2.27 -12.65 -2.27
CA VAL A 63 -1.00 -12.69 -1.54
C VAL A 63 -1.02 -13.61 -0.32
N GLY A 64 0.17 -14.06 0.11
CA GLY A 64 0.38 -14.86 1.32
C GLY A 64 1.01 -14.06 2.47
N HIS A 65 1.07 -14.66 3.67
CA HIS A 65 1.59 -13.98 4.88
C HIS A 65 3.05 -13.52 4.76
N ALA A 66 3.91 -14.29 4.08
CA ALA A 66 5.32 -13.93 3.87
C ALA A 66 5.47 -12.63 3.06
N PHE A 67 4.57 -12.41 2.09
CA PHE A 67 4.51 -11.15 1.34
C PHE A 67 4.12 -9.99 2.25
N VAL A 68 3.09 -10.15 3.09
CA VAL A 68 2.62 -9.10 4.01
C VAL A 68 3.71 -8.71 5.00
N ALA A 69 4.42 -9.68 5.59
CA ALA A 69 5.54 -9.42 6.47
C ALA A 69 6.68 -8.64 5.78
N ALA A 70 6.86 -8.83 4.46
CA ALA A 70 7.88 -8.16 3.68
C ALA A 70 7.46 -6.76 3.17
N LEU A 71 6.18 -6.37 3.23
CA LEU A 71 5.73 -5.09 2.67
C LEU A 71 6.40 -3.87 3.32
N THR A 72 6.54 -3.87 4.64
CA THR A 72 7.19 -2.77 5.37
C THR A 72 8.67 -2.62 5.02
N PRO A 73 9.52 -3.65 5.09
CA PRO A 73 10.93 -3.51 4.70
C PRO A 73 11.09 -3.17 3.22
N LEU A 74 10.22 -3.69 2.33
CA LEU A 74 10.24 -3.31 0.91
C LEU A 74 9.86 -1.85 0.68
N ALA A 75 8.91 -1.30 1.44
CA ALA A 75 8.56 0.11 1.36
C ALA A 75 9.75 1.00 1.79
N VAL A 76 10.50 0.59 2.82
CA VAL A 76 11.75 1.26 3.22
C VAL A 76 12.79 1.17 2.11
N GLU A 77 13.03 -0.01 1.55
CA GLU A 77 14.01 -0.24 0.47
C GLU A 77 13.69 0.59 -0.80
N SER A 78 12.40 0.70 -1.15
CA SER A 78 11.96 1.51 -2.29
C SER A 78 12.11 3.02 -2.10
N GLY A 79 12.36 3.46 -0.86
CA GLY A 79 12.37 4.86 -0.43
C GLY A 79 10.98 5.47 -0.20
N LEU A 80 9.91 4.70 -0.33
CA LEU A 80 8.54 5.20 -0.20
C LEU A 80 8.27 5.76 1.20
N THR A 81 8.76 5.11 2.25
CA THR A 81 8.53 5.53 3.65
C THR A 81 9.01 6.96 3.94
N ALA A 82 9.99 7.47 3.20
CA ALA A 82 10.50 8.84 3.36
C ALA A 82 9.66 9.91 2.63
N LEU A 83 8.68 9.51 1.83
CA LEU A 83 7.91 10.38 0.93
C LEU A 83 6.42 10.49 1.32
N ILE A 84 5.99 9.67 2.28
CA ILE A 84 4.61 9.62 2.77
C ILE A 84 4.45 10.44 4.06
N ASP A 85 3.24 10.94 4.29
CA ASP A 85 2.89 11.67 5.50
C ASP A 85 2.25 10.72 6.51
N GLY A 86 2.97 10.42 7.59
CA GLY A 86 2.50 9.55 8.67
C GLY A 86 2.67 8.06 8.36
N GLU A 87 1.72 7.26 8.80
CA GLU A 87 1.81 5.79 8.73
C GLU A 87 1.31 5.24 7.39
N ARG A 88 1.84 4.06 7.03
CA ARG A 88 1.38 3.22 5.92
C ARG A 88 0.55 2.08 6.51
N HIS A 89 -0.76 2.18 6.41
CA HIS A 89 -1.70 1.22 6.98
C HIS A 89 -1.98 0.09 6.01
N ALA A 90 -1.98 -1.15 6.48
CA ALA A 90 -2.28 -2.33 5.68
C ALA A 90 -3.45 -3.10 6.29
N GLU A 91 -4.49 -3.34 5.48
CA GLU A 91 -5.62 -4.18 5.83
C GLU A 91 -5.70 -5.33 4.83
N CYS A 92 -5.82 -6.57 5.32
CA CYS A 92 -5.85 -7.74 4.47
C CYS A 92 -7.10 -8.58 4.73
N PHE A 93 -7.71 -9.07 3.66
CA PHE A 93 -9.00 -9.74 3.65
C PHE A 93 -8.89 -11.09 2.97
N VAL A 94 -9.63 -12.07 3.46
CA VAL A 94 -9.81 -13.38 2.84
C VAL A 94 -11.25 -13.52 2.41
N ASP A 95 -11.49 -14.30 1.36
CA ASP A 95 -12.86 -14.60 0.93
C ASP A 95 -13.64 -15.26 2.06
N VAL A 96 -14.91 -14.90 2.18
CA VAL A 96 -15.83 -15.55 3.10
C VAL A 96 -16.28 -16.86 2.46
N VAL A 97 -15.41 -17.88 2.49
CA VAL A 97 -15.71 -19.26 2.11
C VAL A 97 -15.96 -20.07 3.39
N ASP A 98 -17.18 -19.94 3.92
CA ASP A 98 -17.78 -20.64 5.07
C ASP A 98 -16.88 -20.97 6.29
N ALA A 99 -17.14 -20.22 7.37
CA ALA A 99 -16.58 -20.23 8.73
C ALA A 99 -15.20 -19.53 8.92
N PRO A 100 -15.09 -18.57 9.86
CA PRO A 100 -13.80 -17.97 10.23
C PRO A 100 -12.87 -19.05 10.81
N PRO A 101 -11.53 -18.92 10.66
CA PRO A 101 -10.60 -19.86 11.27
C PRO A 101 -10.83 -19.85 12.78
N ALA A 102 -11.07 -21.04 13.35
CA ALA A 102 -11.13 -21.21 14.79
C ALA A 102 -9.85 -20.65 15.40
N CYS A 103 -9.98 -19.74 16.38
CA CYS A 103 -8.86 -19.19 17.11
C CYS A 103 -7.92 -20.31 17.59
N ALA A 104 -6.65 -20.24 17.21
CA ALA A 104 -5.58 -21.09 17.73
C ALA A 104 -4.85 -20.37 18.87
#